data_AF-A0A524IZ51-F1
#
_entry.id   AF-A0A524IZ51-F1
#
_cell.length_a   1.000
_cell.length_b   1.000
_cell.length_c   1.000
_cell.angle_alpha   90.00
_cell.angle_beta   90.00
_cell.angle_gamma   90.00
#
_symmetry.space_group_name_H-M   'P 1'
#
loop_
_entity.id
_entity.type
_entity.pdbx_description
1 polymer ?
#
loop_
_entity_poly.entity_id
_entity_poly.type
_entity_poly.pdbx_seq_one_letter_code
_entity_poly.pdbx_strand_id
1 'polypeptide(L)'
;MATSTLYLLIGYMGSALVVTSLAMQSILRLRIIGLAGAFVFTTYGVLISAWPVVLTNVVIVVIHLHFLREILTAKEYFRILEVGQESLYLKYFLECHCDEIEAIWPGFCLRPSEPQLTLFILRDLVPAGLFIAEVED
;
A
#
# COMPACT_ATOMS: atom_id res chain seq x y z
N MET A 1 27.74 31.67 -17.27
CA MET A 1 28.10 30.70 -16.21
C MET A 1 26.92 30.37 -15.27
N ALA A 2 26.04 31.32 -14.90
CA ALA A 2 24.91 31.03 -13.99
C ALA A 2 23.80 30.15 -14.61
N THR A 3 23.55 30.27 -15.92
CA THR A 3 22.50 29.53 -16.63
C THR A 3 22.77 28.02 -16.69
N SER A 4 24.02 27.60 -16.88
CA SER A 4 24.40 26.18 -16.89
C SER A 4 24.17 25.49 -15.54
N THR A 5 24.43 26.19 -14.43
CA THR A 5 24.21 25.66 -13.08
C THR A 5 22.71 25.50 -12.78
N LEU A 6 21.88 26.42 -13.27
CA LEU A 6 20.42 26.34 -13.13
C LEU A 6 19.84 25.13 -13.88
N TYR A 7 20.27 24.88 -15.12
CA TYR A 7 19.82 23.71 -15.88
C TYR A 7 20.23 22.39 -15.22
N LEU A 8 21.45 22.31 -14.68
CA LEU A 8 21.94 21.16 -13.92
C LEU A 8 21.12 20.91 -12.66
N LEU A 9 20.79 21.96 -11.91
CA LEU A 9 19.96 21.87 -10.72
C LEU A 9 18.55 21.37 -11.06
N ILE A 10 17.93 21.92 -12.10
CA ILE A 10 16.62 21.47 -12.59
C ILE A 10 16.67 20.01 -13.04
N GLY A 11 17.73 19.59 -13.74
CA GLY A 11 17.93 18.21 -14.18
C GLY A 11 18.09 17.22 -13.01
N TYR A 12 18.88 17.57 -11.99
CA TYR A 12 19.02 16.75 -10.78
C TYR A 12 17.73 16.70 -9.96
N MET A 13 17.00 17.82 -9.84
CA MET A 13 15.70 17.84 -9.17
C MET A 13 14.67 16.99 -9.91
N GLY A 14 14.62 17.06 -11.24
CA GLY A 14 13.74 16.23 -12.06
C GLY A 14 14.07 14.74 -11.95
N SER A 15 15.36 14.39 -11.96
CA SER A 15 15.80 13.00 -11.78
C SER A 15 15.46 12.45 -10.40
N ALA A 16 15.69 13.25 -9.35
CA ALA A 16 15.31 12.90 -7.98
C ALA A 16 13.79 12.73 -7.83
N LEU A 17 12.98 13.58 -8.47
CA LEU A 17 11.52 13.46 -8.50
C LEU A 17 11.08 12.14 -9.16
N VAL A 18 11.69 11.75 -10.28
CA VAL A 18 11.36 10.49 -10.97
C VAL A 18 11.73 9.27 -10.12
N VAL A 19 12.94 9.26 -9.56
CA VAL A 19 13.40 8.15 -8.69
C VAL A 19 12.51 8.05 -7.45
N THR A 20 12.19 9.16 -6.81
CA THR A 20 11.30 9.15 -5.64
C THR A 20 9.90 8.72 -6.02
N SER A 21 9.34 9.18 -7.15
CA SER A 21 8.03 8.76 -7.64
C SER A 21 7.94 7.25 -7.87
N LEU A 22 8.99 6.64 -8.43
CA LEU A 22 9.09 5.19 -8.64
C LEU A 22 9.32 4.42 -7.33
N ALA A 23 10.05 5.00 -6.38
CA ALA A 23 10.33 4.38 -5.08
C ALA A 23 9.14 4.39 -4.10
N MET A 24 8.04 5.09 -4.42
CA MET A 24 6.87 5.18 -3.55
C MET A 24 6.10 3.85 -3.51
N GLN A 25 6.26 3.10 -2.42
CA GLN A 25 5.51 1.86 -2.16
C GLN A 25 4.01 2.09 -1.89
N SER A 26 3.61 3.30 -1.49
CA SER A 26 2.21 3.62 -1.20
C SER A 26 1.56 4.32 -2.39
N ILE A 27 0.63 3.62 -3.04
CA ILE A 27 -0.20 4.13 -4.14
C ILE A 27 -0.95 5.41 -3.71
N LEU A 28 -1.42 5.46 -2.46
CA LEU A 28 -2.10 6.63 -1.90
C LEU A 28 -1.17 7.86 -1.83
N ARG A 29 0.07 7.69 -1.34
CA ARG A 29 1.03 8.79 -1.29
C ARG A 29 1.35 9.31 -2.69
N LEU A 30 1.54 8.41 -3.67
CA LEU A 30 1.81 8.80 -5.05
C LEU A 30 0.70 9.68 -5.62
N ARG A 31 -0.57 9.34 -5.34
CA ARG A 31 -1.71 10.11 -5.81
C ARG A 31 -1.83 11.49 -5.13
N ILE A 32 -1.50 11.59 -3.84
CA ILE A 32 -1.49 12.87 -3.12
C ILE A 32 -0.41 13.81 -3.68
N ILE A 33 0.80 13.30 -3.94
CA ILE A 33 1.87 14.12 -4.53
C ILE A 33 1.47 14.54 -5.96
N GLY A 34 0.88 13.64 -6.75
CA GLY A 34 0.35 13.97 -8.07
C GLY A 34 -0.73 15.07 -8.04
N LEU A 35 -1.63 15.04 -7.06
CA LEU A 35 -2.62 16.09 -6.83
C LEU A 35 -1.98 17.43 -6.48
N ALA A 36 -1.00 17.43 -5.56
CA ALA A 36 -0.25 18.63 -5.20
C ALA A 36 0.48 19.22 -6.41
N GLY A 37 1.15 18.37 -7.20
CA GLY A 37 1.82 18.76 -8.44
C GLY A 37 0.85 19.37 -9.45
N ALA A 38 -0.29 18.72 -9.70
CA ALA A 38 -1.31 19.24 -10.61
C ALA A 38 -1.89 20.57 -10.14
N PHE A 39 -2.09 20.76 -8.84
CA PHE A 39 -2.54 22.04 -8.26
C PHE A 39 -1.52 23.16 -8.51
N VAL A 40 -0.23 22.89 -8.29
CA VAL A 40 0.87 23.84 -8.55
C VAL A 40 0.92 24.19 -10.04
N PHE A 41 0.88 23.19 -10.94
CA PHE A 41 0.92 23.42 -12.39
C PHE A 41 -0.33 24.13 -12.91
N THR A 42 -1.51 23.87 -12.34
CA THR A 42 -2.74 24.60 -12.68
C THR A 42 -2.59 26.07 -12.29
N THR A 43 -2.16 26.35 -11.06
CA THR A 43 -1.95 27.73 -10.57
C THR A 43 -0.91 28.46 -11.41
N TYR A 44 0.21 27.80 -11.70
CA TYR A 44 1.24 28.32 -12.59
C TYR A 44 0.70 28.61 -13.99
N GLY A 45 -0.05 27.67 -14.58
CA GLY A 45 -0.66 27.80 -15.90
C GLY A 45 -1.64 28.98 -15.99
N VAL A 46 -2.42 29.24 -14.95
CA VAL A 46 -3.31 30.42 -14.87
C VAL A 46 -2.49 31.71 -14.85
N LEU A 47 -1.42 31.77 -14.05
CA LEU A 47 -0.55 32.96 -13.95
C LEU A 47 0.08 33.34 -15.30
N ILE A 48 0.47 32.36 -16.11
CA ILE A 48 1.06 32.59 -17.44
C ILE A 48 0.04 32.54 -18.59
N SER A 49 -1.26 32.43 -18.29
CA SER A 49 -2.33 32.27 -19.28
C SER A 49 -2.15 31.07 -20.23
N ALA A 50 -1.47 30.02 -19.78
CA ALA A 50 -1.26 28.78 -20.53
C ALA A 50 -2.46 27.84 -20.37
N TRP A 51 -3.54 28.12 -21.10
CA TRP A 51 -4.77 27.32 -21.10
C TRP A 51 -4.56 25.81 -21.32
N PRO A 52 -3.64 25.33 -22.20
CA PRO A 52 -3.39 23.90 -22.35
C PRO A 52 -2.85 23.23 -21.08
N VAL A 53 -2.03 23.95 -20.30
CA VAL A 53 -1.46 23.45 -19.04
C VAL A 53 -2.55 23.39 -17.96
N VAL A 54 -3.41 24.40 -17.89
CA VAL A 54 -4.55 24.42 -16.97
C VAL A 54 -5.49 23.26 -17.26
N LEU A 55 -5.87 23.06 -18.53
CA LEU A 55 -6.80 21.99 -18.93
C LEU A 55 -6.25 20.60 -18.58
N THR A 56 -5.00 20.32 -18.93
CA THR A 56 -4.37 19.02 -18.66
C THR A 56 -4.29 18.74 -17.16
N ASN A 57 -3.90 19.72 -16.34
CA ASN A 57 -3.80 19.52 -14.89
C ASN A 57 -5.17 19.42 -14.20
N VAL A 58 -6.20 20.09 -14.69
CA VAL A 58 -7.58 19.88 -14.22
C VAL A 58 -8.04 18.44 -14.48
N VAL A 59 -7.77 17.89 -15.66
CA VAL A 59 -8.06 16.48 -15.97
C VAL A 59 -7.28 15.54 -15.05
N ILE A 60 -5.99 15.82 -14.81
CA ILE A 60 -5.16 15.04 -13.88
C ILE A 60 -5.75 15.05 -12.48
N VAL A 61 -6.22 16.19 -11.97
CA VAL A 61 -6.87 16.30 -10.65
C VAL A 61 -8.10 15.41 -10.58
N VAL A 62 -8.97 15.43 -11.59
CA VAL A 62 -10.18 14.58 -11.63
C VAL A 62 -9.82 13.09 -11.59
N ILE A 63 -8.84 12.67 -12.39
CA ILE A 63 -8.37 11.28 -12.42
C ILE A 63 -7.83 10.86 -11.05
N HIS A 64 -6.98 11.70 -10.45
CA HIS A 64 -6.40 11.40 -9.15
C HIS A 64 -7.44 11.33 -8.04
N LEU A 65 -8.45 12.22 -8.05
CA LEU A 65 -9.56 12.18 -7.11
C LEU A 65 -10.41 10.91 -7.25
N HIS A 66 -10.67 10.46 -8.48
CA HIS A 66 -11.38 9.20 -8.72
C HIS A 66 -10.63 8.01 -8.11
N PHE A 67 -9.35 7.85 -8.42
CA PHE A 67 -8.53 6.77 -7.85
C PHE A 67 -8.36 6.89 -6.33
N LEU A 68 -8.19 8.11 -5.81
CA LEU A 68 -8.08 8.33 -4.37
C LEU A 68 -9.37 7.90 -3.67
N ARG A 69 -10.53 8.23 -4.25
CA ARG A 69 -11.83 7.79 -3.73
C ARG A 69 -11.95 6.27 -3.79
N GLU A 70 -11.58 5.63 -4.89
CA GLU A 70 -11.60 4.18 -5.02
C GLU A 70 -10.78 3.50 -3.91
N ILE A 71 -9.56 3.96 -3.66
CA ILE A 71 -8.69 3.44 -2.61
C ILE A 71 -9.30 3.67 -1.21
N LEU A 72 -9.85 4.86 -0.95
CA LEU A 72 -10.44 5.20 0.36
C LEU A 72 -11.80 4.56 0.60
N THR A 73 -12.51 4.16 -0.45
CA THR A 73 -13.83 3.52 -0.38
C THR A 73 -13.78 2.02 -0.58
N ALA A 74 -12.60 1.45 -0.88
CA ALA A 74 -12.36 0.02 -0.87
C ALA A 74 -12.71 -0.52 0.52
N LYS A 75 -13.92 -1.08 0.63
CA LYS A 75 -14.37 -1.79 1.82
C LYS A 75 -13.74 -3.18 1.76
N GLU A 76 -12.61 -3.33 2.44
CA GLU A 76 -12.01 -4.65 2.66
C GLU A 76 -13.01 -5.51 3.43
N TYR A 77 -13.42 -6.63 2.83
CA TYR A 77 -14.31 -7.56 3.51
C TYR A 77 -13.48 -8.47 4.40
N PHE A 78 -13.42 -8.15 5.69
CA PHE A 78 -12.81 -9.02 6.69
C PHE A 78 -13.76 -10.18 6.99
N ARG A 79 -13.32 -11.39 6.72
CA ARG A 79 -14.03 -12.62 7.06
C ARG A 79 -13.19 -13.48 7.98
N ILE A 80 -13.80 -13.95 9.06
CA ILE A 80 -13.18 -14.94 9.93
C ILE A 80 -13.51 -16.32 9.37
N LEU A 81 -12.48 -17.10 9.08
CA LEU A 81 -12.60 -18.49 8.68
C LEU A 81 -12.03 -19.35 9.80
N GLU A 82 -12.92 -20.08 10.49
CA GLU A 82 -12.50 -21.10 11.44
C GLU A 82 -11.97 -22.31 10.69
N VAL A 83 -10.79 -22.76 11.08
CA VAL A 83 -10.07 -23.84 10.40
C VAL A 83 -9.67 -24.88 11.43
N GLY A 84 -10.00 -26.14 11.15
CA GLY A 84 -9.58 -27.25 12.00
C GLY A 84 -8.06 -27.39 12.04
N GLN A 85 -7.53 -27.85 13.18
CA GLN A 85 -6.08 -27.96 13.40
C GLN A 85 -5.38 -28.93 12.41
N GLU A 86 -6.13 -29.87 11.86
CA GLU A 86 -5.64 -30.81 10.84
C GLU A 86 -5.74 -30.29 9.40
N SER A 87 -6.12 -29.03 9.19
CA SER A 87 -6.21 -28.52 7.82
C SER A 87 -4.84 -28.46 7.15
N LEU A 88 -4.79 -28.89 5.90
CA LEU A 88 -3.60 -28.76 5.06
C LEU A 88 -3.23 -27.28 4.86
N TYR A 89 -4.23 -26.41 4.78
CA TYR A 89 -4.01 -24.98 4.57
C TYR A 89 -3.22 -24.32 5.71
N LEU A 90 -3.58 -24.62 6.96
CA LEU A 90 -2.86 -24.15 8.15
C LEU A 90 -1.40 -24.62 8.14
N LYS A 91 -1.17 -25.90 7.85
CA LYS A 91 0.18 -26.49 7.79
C LYS A 91 1.03 -25.78 6.74
N TYR A 92 0.52 -25.63 5.51
CA TYR A 92 1.22 -24.91 4.44
C TYR A 92 1.47 -23.43 4.77
N PHE A 93 0.52 -22.75 5.41
CA PHE A 93 0.68 -21.36 5.82
C PHE A 93 1.81 -21.18 6.83
N LEU A 94 1.88 -22.06 7.85
CA LEU A 94 2.93 -22.04 8.86
C LEU A 94 4.29 -22.42 8.29
N GLU A 95 4.36 -23.39 7.37
CA GLU A 95 5.60 -23.76 6.68
C GLU A 95 6.14 -22.62 5.80
N CYS A 96 5.26 -21.87 5.14
CA CYS A 96 5.68 -20.76 4.28
C CYS A 96 6.20 -19.54 5.06
N HIS A 97 5.80 -19.39 6.32
CA HIS A 97 6.13 -18.24 7.16
C HIS A 97 6.94 -18.61 8.41
N CYS A 98 7.51 -19.81 8.45
CA CYS A 98 8.23 -20.32 9.62
C CYS A 98 9.39 -19.39 10.05
N ASP A 99 10.20 -18.92 9.10
CA ASP A 99 11.35 -18.06 9.37
C ASP A 99 10.94 -16.73 10.03
N GLU A 100 9.83 -16.13 9.57
CA GLU A 100 9.30 -14.89 10.11
C GLU A 100 8.68 -15.09 11.49
N ILE A 101 7.94 -16.19 11.67
CA ILE A 101 7.34 -16.56 12.95
C ILE A 101 8.43 -16.81 14.00
N GLU A 102 9.50 -17.52 13.64
CA GLU A 102 10.61 -17.80 14.56
C GLU A 102 11.39 -16.53 14.94
N ALA A 103 11.53 -15.58 14.02
CA ALA A 103 12.17 -14.29 14.29
C ALA A 103 11.39 -13.44 15.31
N ILE A 104 10.05 -13.52 15.30
CA ILE A 104 9.17 -12.74 16.20
C ILE A 104 8.89 -13.52 17.50
N TRP A 105 8.67 -14.83 17.40
CA TRP A 105 8.34 -15.74 18.49
C TRP A 105 9.19 -17.01 18.44
N PRO A 106 10.41 -16.97 19.02
CA PRO A 106 11.29 -18.13 19.04
C PRO A 106 10.69 -19.27 19.86
N GLY A 107 10.67 -20.47 19.29
CA GLY A 107 10.10 -21.68 19.91
C GLY A 107 8.59 -21.87 19.71
N PHE A 108 7.97 -21.15 18.76
CA PHE A 108 6.59 -21.42 18.36
C PHE A 108 6.44 -22.85 17.81
N CYS A 109 5.61 -23.66 18.48
CA CYS A 109 5.27 -25.02 18.05
C CYS A 109 3.76 -25.20 18.18
N LEU A 110 3.08 -25.46 17.05
CA LEU A 110 1.66 -25.82 17.05
C LEU A 110 1.50 -27.19 17.73
N ARG A 111 0.77 -27.24 18.85
CA ARG A 111 0.49 -28.49 19.59
C ARG A 111 -0.96 -28.91 19.37
N PRO A 112 -1.24 -29.90 18.50
CA PRO A 112 -2.61 -30.29 18.15
C PRO A 112 -3.39 -31.03 19.26
N SER A 113 -2.88 -31.05 20.49
CA SER A 113 -3.35 -31.97 21.55
C SER A 113 -4.40 -31.38 22.49
N GLU A 114 -4.74 -30.10 22.36
CA GLU A 114 -5.74 -29.40 23.19
C GLU A 114 -6.80 -28.74 22.29
N PRO A 115 -8.02 -28.48 22.78
CA PRO A 115 -9.03 -27.74 22.02
C PRO A 115 -8.56 -26.29 21.79
N GLN A 116 -7.85 -26.07 20.69
CA GLN A 116 -7.42 -24.74 20.24
C GLN A 116 -8.34 -24.25 19.12
N LEU A 117 -8.84 -23.03 19.29
CA LEU A 117 -9.59 -22.29 18.30
C LEU A 117 -8.60 -21.63 17.33
N THR A 118 -8.61 -22.08 16.07
CA THR A 118 -7.77 -21.51 14.99
C THR A 118 -8.63 -20.75 13.98
N LEU A 119 -8.36 -19.45 13.85
CA LEU A 119 -9.12 -18.52 13.04
C LEU A 119 -8.19 -17.82 12.03
N PHE A 120 -8.50 -17.95 10.74
CA PHE A 120 -7.91 -17.12 9.70
C PHE A 120 -8.74 -15.84 9.55
N ILE A 121 -8.06 -14.71 9.64
CA ILE A 121 -8.63 -13.41 9.30
C ILE A 121 -8.33 -13.18 7.82
N LEU A 122 -9.34 -13.33 6.98
CA LEU A 122 -9.24 -13.11 5.54
C LEU A 122 -9.58 -11.67 5.23
N ARG A 123 -8.77 -11.03 4.38
CA ARG A 123 -9.07 -9.78 3.69
C ARG A 123 -9.31 -10.13 2.22
N ASP A 124 -10.53 -9.94 1.74
CA ASP A 124 -10.88 -10.21 0.33
C ASP A 124 -10.49 -11.63 -0.12
N LEU A 125 -10.77 -12.62 0.73
CA LEU A 125 -10.45 -14.06 0.56
C LEU A 125 -8.95 -14.42 0.65
N VAL A 126 -8.06 -13.47 0.90
CA VAL A 126 -6.63 -13.70 1.14
C VAL A 126 -6.36 -13.66 2.66
N PRO A 127 -5.58 -14.59 3.24
CA PRO A 127 -5.22 -14.53 4.65
C PRO A 127 -4.44 -13.25 4.95
N ALA A 128 -5.03 -12.40 5.80
CA ALA A 128 -4.39 -11.21 6.35
C ALA A 128 -3.83 -11.47 7.76
N GLY A 129 -4.32 -12.50 8.45
CA GLY A 129 -3.82 -12.91 9.75
C GLY A 129 -4.26 -14.31 10.17
N LEU A 130 -3.55 -14.87 11.13
CA LEU A 130 -3.83 -16.15 11.77
C LEU A 130 -3.90 -15.92 13.28
N PHE A 131 -4.97 -16.40 13.90
CA PHE A 131 -5.19 -16.34 15.33
C PHE A 131 -5.38 -17.76 15.87
N ILE A 132 -4.58 -18.15 16.86
CA ILE A 132 -4.66 -19.45 17.52
C ILE A 132 -4.79 -19.19 19.01
N ALA A 133 -5.84 -19.72 19.63
CA ALA A 133 -6.08 -19.59 21.06
C ALA A 133 -6.40 -20.97 21.67
N GLU A 134 -5.84 -21.25 22.84
CA GLU A 134 -6.27 -22.36 23.70
C GLU A 134 -7.56 -21.96 24.43
N VAL A 135 -8.57 -22.80 24.37
CA VAL A 135 -9.80 -22.60 25.15
C VAL A 135 -9.59 -23.31 26.49
N GLU A 136 -9.29 -22.54 27.53
CA GLU A 136 -9.21 -23.01 28.91
C GLU A 136 -10.61 -22.86 29.55
N ASP A 137 -11.17 -23.97 30.05
CA ASP A 137 -12.50 -24.02 30.70
C ASP A 137 -12.54 -23.27 32.04
#